data_AF-A0A8H4SXK4-F1
#
_entry.id   AF-A0A8H4SXK4-F1
#
_cell.length_a   1.000
_cell.length_b   1.000
_cell.length_c   1.000
_cell.angle_alpha   90.00
_cell.angle_beta   90.00
_cell.angle_gamma   90.00
#
_symmetry.space_group_name_H-M   'P 1'
#
loop_
_entity.id
_entity.type
_entity.pdbx_description
1 polymer ?
#
loop_
_entity_poly.entity_id
_entity_poly.type
_entity_poly.pdbx_seq_one_letter_code
_entity_poly.pdbx_strand_id
1 'polypeptide(L)'
;MRPLLPLLLAVSASCASLCDTKPLSLPIRDVQILPNVKNSFMTGIPAKVGSREQDIVLLPWAELNNTWIYDEQPYCDKTVIWNDRICQIRRGRLFNEEESKSFQKASDIGDAGGSTDEVSLQGSEAGIKKLVSTSLAGTDNITLEGAPAVEDFPIGIPRLKWDAGYTMLHPLGLGSNSTYLNALKAAGTISSRVWSIFWGRMWVKTPINGSLVLGGYDEEKVIGKNYTAPLVYDDYIGCWTGMKVTVSDIRVNFRDGSDRSIFPSNTALPCCIVPQRQLLLEAPGAYVSKFEQVTGFNHTDFSYGLHWSARLFDDDKAFDGDITFHLDSGLQVRVPNDQYIVPSVDIDRSGARVTKPDVKELLMNGVADQPATLGRYFLTAAYLMVNHDAGTFTLWQANPSEKSKLVRVFDEDTAEKCGEDASGIVQPTASATPAEGKETISTDDSEAASSPSGAVIGGAVAGAVVGLGVMGLGIFLLLRRRRIVKSAKEQPPTEIQVKDEKGFSSTWSPPQEMPGSKPMPPEIQGQSHFVYELDGNVYNPR
;
A
#
# COMPACT_ATOMS: atom_id res chain seq x y z
N MET A 1 18.96 56.24 33.84
CA MET A 1 18.07 55.27 33.17
C MET A 1 18.22 55.47 31.67
N ARG A 2 18.90 54.54 30.99
CA ARG A 2 19.01 54.47 29.52
C ARG A 2 18.09 53.34 29.04
N PRO A 3 17.27 53.51 28.00
CA PRO A 3 16.54 52.38 27.46
C PRO A 3 17.47 51.57 26.55
N LEU A 4 17.57 50.28 26.83
CA LEU A 4 18.20 49.27 25.96
C LEU A 4 17.18 48.91 24.87
N LEU A 5 17.59 49.10 23.61
CA LEU A 5 16.86 48.69 22.42
C LEU A 5 17.11 47.19 22.18
N PRO A 6 16.08 46.34 21.96
CA PRO A 6 16.31 44.94 21.63
C PRO A 6 16.69 44.82 20.15
N LEU A 7 17.85 44.22 19.90
CA LEU A 7 18.32 43.86 18.57
C LEU A 7 17.55 42.63 18.10
N LEU A 8 16.58 42.83 17.20
CA LEU A 8 15.92 41.75 16.46
C LEU A 8 16.92 41.17 15.45
N LEU A 9 17.51 40.02 15.79
CA LEU A 9 18.20 39.15 14.83
C LEU A 9 17.14 38.56 13.90
N ALA A 10 17.04 39.12 12.69
CA ALA A 10 16.33 38.48 11.59
C ALA A 10 17.12 37.22 11.21
N VAL A 11 16.57 36.05 11.57
CA VAL A 11 17.00 34.78 10.97
C VAL A 11 16.55 34.82 9.52
N SER A 12 17.50 35.02 8.61
CA SER A 12 17.28 34.78 7.19
C SER A 12 16.94 33.30 7.03
N ALA A 13 15.69 32.99 6.72
CA ALA A 13 15.24 31.65 6.41
C ALA A 13 16.03 31.13 5.19
N SER A 14 16.70 29.98 5.37
CA SER A 14 17.42 29.26 4.31
C SER A 14 16.45 28.73 3.24
N CYS A 15 15.99 29.57 2.32
CA CYS A 15 15.37 29.08 1.07
C CYS A 15 16.40 28.39 0.16
N ALA A 16 17.69 28.70 0.32
CA ALA A 16 18.75 28.11 -0.49
C ALA A 16 18.98 26.60 -0.23
N SER A 17 18.57 26.03 0.91
CA SER A 17 18.88 24.63 1.23
C SER A 17 17.99 23.62 0.49
N LEU A 18 16.68 23.89 0.38
CA LEU A 18 15.71 22.96 -0.23
C LEU A 18 15.89 22.78 -1.75
N CYS A 19 16.38 23.82 -2.42
CA CYS A 19 16.54 23.84 -3.87
C CYS A 19 17.73 23.01 -4.35
N ASP A 20 18.69 22.70 -3.47
CA ASP A 20 19.89 21.91 -3.77
C ASP A 20 19.85 20.50 -3.15
N THR A 21 18.84 20.19 -2.33
CA THR A 21 18.66 18.90 -1.66
C THR A 21 18.50 17.74 -2.64
N LYS A 22 19.40 16.76 -2.66
CA LYS A 22 19.28 15.59 -3.56
C LYS A 22 18.30 14.56 -2.98
N PRO A 23 17.58 13.81 -3.84
CA PRO A 23 16.82 12.65 -3.38
C PRO A 23 17.73 11.66 -2.64
N LEU A 24 17.15 10.99 -1.65
CA LEU A 24 17.81 9.90 -0.93
C LEU A 24 17.48 8.57 -1.59
N SER A 25 18.42 7.63 -1.60
CA SER A 25 18.18 6.27 -2.10
C SER A 25 18.55 5.25 -1.04
N LEU A 26 17.53 4.58 -0.51
CA LEU A 26 17.63 3.57 0.53
C LEU A 26 17.62 2.19 -0.13
N PRO A 27 18.60 1.32 0.12
CA PRO A 27 18.66 0.01 -0.53
C PRO A 27 17.60 -0.92 0.07
N ILE A 28 16.93 -1.68 -0.81
CA ILE A 28 16.13 -2.85 -0.44
C ILE A 28 16.95 -4.08 -0.82
N ARG A 29 17.46 -4.82 0.17
CA ARG A 29 18.40 -5.92 -0.05
C ARG A 29 18.24 -7.02 0.98
N ASP A 30 18.89 -8.15 0.73
CA ASP A 30 19.03 -9.20 1.74
C ASP A 30 19.89 -8.72 2.92
N VAL A 31 19.36 -8.91 4.13
CA VAL A 31 20.01 -8.54 5.40
C VAL A 31 20.01 -9.75 6.32
N GLN A 32 21.18 -10.08 6.88
CA GLN A 32 21.28 -11.10 7.91
C GLN A 32 20.73 -10.54 9.22
N ILE A 33 19.60 -11.08 9.68
CA ILE A 33 18.85 -10.57 10.83
C ILE A 33 19.56 -10.86 12.15
N LEU A 34 20.05 -12.10 12.31
CA LEU A 34 20.75 -12.53 13.52
C LEU A 34 22.20 -12.89 13.17
N PRO A 35 23.20 -12.12 13.63
CA PRO A 35 24.61 -12.36 13.29
C PRO A 35 25.10 -13.76 13.68
N ASN A 36 24.56 -14.33 14.75
CA ASN A 36 24.89 -15.66 15.26
C ASN A 36 24.09 -16.81 14.62
N VAL A 37 23.11 -16.51 13.75
CA VAL A 37 22.34 -17.52 13.01
C VAL A 37 22.70 -17.41 11.53
N LYS A 38 23.45 -18.40 11.05
CA LYS A 38 23.86 -18.49 9.65
C LYS A 38 22.62 -18.48 8.74
N ASN A 39 22.70 -17.72 7.65
CA ASN A 39 21.64 -17.62 6.64
C ASN A 39 20.29 -17.08 7.15
N SER A 40 20.24 -16.34 8.26
CA SER A 40 19.02 -15.70 8.76
C SER A 40 18.63 -14.46 7.95
N PHE A 41 18.43 -14.61 6.64
CA PHE A 41 18.22 -13.49 5.73
C PHE A 41 16.74 -13.11 5.58
N MET A 42 16.48 -11.80 5.58
CA MET A 42 15.22 -11.20 5.11
C MET A 42 15.53 -10.05 4.17
N THR A 43 14.62 -9.76 3.24
CA THR A 43 14.77 -8.68 2.26
C THR A 43 14.00 -7.44 2.71
N GLY A 44 14.70 -6.32 2.93
CA GLY A 44 14.11 -5.06 3.39
C GLY A 44 15.14 -3.92 3.45
N ILE A 45 14.79 -2.84 4.17
CA ILE A 45 15.64 -1.66 4.34
C ILE A 45 16.43 -1.81 5.65
N PRO A 46 17.76 -1.89 5.62
CA PRO A 46 18.59 -1.88 6.82
C PRO A 46 18.44 -0.55 7.57
N ALA A 47 18.24 -0.61 8.87
CA ALA A 47 18.14 0.57 9.72
C ALA A 47 18.74 0.31 11.11
N LYS A 48 18.94 1.39 11.85
CA LYS A 48 19.44 1.40 13.21
C LYS A 48 18.57 2.29 14.09
N VAL A 49 18.30 1.84 15.31
CA VAL A 49 17.53 2.59 16.31
C VAL A 49 18.29 2.66 17.62
N GLY A 50 18.24 3.83 18.28
CA GLY A 50 18.75 4.02 19.63
C GLY A 50 20.17 4.58 19.75
N SER A 51 20.50 5.09 20.94
CA SER A 51 21.84 5.62 21.26
C SER A 51 22.93 4.54 21.29
N ARG A 52 22.53 3.30 21.57
CA ARG A 52 23.32 2.11 21.30
C ARG A 52 22.66 1.48 20.09
N GLU A 53 23.17 1.82 18.91
CA GLU A 53 22.56 1.45 17.64
C GLU A 53 22.22 -0.05 17.60
N GLN A 54 20.92 -0.34 17.51
CA GLN A 54 20.39 -1.69 17.32
C GLN A 54 19.99 -1.85 15.86
N ASP A 55 20.60 -2.82 15.17
CA ASP A 55 20.25 -3.09 13.78
C ASP A 55 18.85 -3.71 13.71
N ILE A 56 18.00 -3.13 12.87
CA ILE A 56 16.67 -3.63 12.53
C ILE A 56 16.51 -3.61 11.01
N VAL A 57 15.45 -4.26 10.52
CA VAL A 57 15.10 -4.23 9.09
C VAL A 57 13.66 -3.80 8.92
N LEU A 58 13.46 -2.78 8.08
CA LEU A 58 12.17 -2.16 7.82
C LEU A 58 11.58 -2.63 6.48
N LEU A 59 10.25 -2.60 6.39
CA LEU A 59 9.47 -2.80 5.17
C LEU A 59 8.70 -1.51 4.85
N PRO A 60 8.81 -0.96 3.62
CA PRO A 60 7.98 0.16 3.18
C PRO A 60 6.49 -0.17 3.28
N TRP A 61 5.72 0.66 3.98
CA TRP A 61 4.29 0.44 4.20
C TRP A 61 3.48 1.66 3.78
N ALA A 62 2.81 1.55 2.63
CA ALA A 62 2.22 2.70 1.94
C ALA A 62 0.97 3.29 2.61
N GLU A 63 0.30 2.56 3.51
CA GLU A 63 -0.93 3.03 4.17
C GLU A 63 -0.74 3.47 5.63
N LEU A 64 0.44 3.24 6.20
CA LEU A 64 0.73 3.62 7.59
C LEU A 64 1.34 5.01 7.63
N ASN A 65 0.81 5.87 8.49
CA ASN A 65 1.35 7.20 8.75
C ASN A 65 2.53 7.13 9.73
N ASN A 66 2.44 6.27 10.75
CA ASN A 66 3.52 6.08 11.72
C ASN A 66 4.43 4.90 11.35
N THR A 67 5.66 4.94 11.86
CA THR A 67 6.57 3.79 11.85
C THR A 67 6.33 2.97 13.11
N TRP A 68 6.11 1.66 12.94
CA TRP A 68 5.89 0.75 14.06
C TRP A 68 7.05 -0.23 14.19
N ILE A 69 7.57 -0.38 15.40
CA ILE A 69 8.73 -1.22 15.70
C ILE A 69 8.32 -2.29 16.71
N TYR A 70 8.61 -3.54 16.37
CA TYR A 70 8.39 -4.70 17.24
C TYR A 70 9.51 -4.79 18.28
N ASP A 71 9.11 -4.90 19.54
CA ASP A 71 9.98 -5.21 20.65
C ASP A 71 9.91 -6.71 21.00
N GLU A 72 10.27 -7.07 22.23
CA GLU A 72 10.18 -8.43 22.77
C GLU A 72 8.77 -9.04 22.75
N GLN A 73 7.72 -8.26 22.42
CA GLN A 73 6.36 -8.73 22.18
C GLN A 73 5.98 -8.61 20.68
N PRO A 74 6.47 -9.50 19.80
CA PRO A 74 6.32 -9.37 18.35
C PRO A 74 4.96 -9.81 17.76
N TYR A 75 4.05 -10.36 18.58
CA TYR A 75 2.70 -10.81 18.20
C TYR A 75 2.61 -11.70 16.94
N CYS A 76 3.59 -12.59 16.74
CA CYS A 76 3.53 -13.61 15.69
C CYS A 76 2.42 -14.65 15.95
N ASP A 77 1.82 -15.17 14.88
CA ASP A 77 0.82 -16.23 14.98
C ASP A 77 1.45 -17.57 15.33
N LYS A 78 1.23 -18.06 16.56
CA LYS A 78 1.78 -19.32 17.06
C LYS A 78 1.25 -20.58 16.36
N THR A 79 0.16 -20.47 15.59
CA THR A 79 -0.39 -21.60 14.83
C THR A 79 0.44 -21.93 13.59
N VAL A 80 1.22 -20.95 13.09
CA VAL A 80 2.01 -21.08 11.86
C VAL A 80 3.48 -20.68 12.02
N ILE A 81 3.79 -19.86 13.03
CA ILE A 81 5.16 -19.52 13.43
C ILE A 81 5.51 -20.36 14.65
N TRP A 82 6.36 -21.36 14.41
CA TRP A 82 6.58 -22.49 15.32
C TRP A 82 7.48 -22.21 16.52
N ASN A 83 8.23 -21.11 16.52
CA ASN A 83 9.06 -20.68 17.64
C ASN A 83 9.38 -19.17 17.60
N ASP A 84 9.87 -18.66 18.73
CA ASP A 84 10.21 -17.23 18.89
C ASP A 84 11.36 -16.79 17.98
N ARG A 85 12.25 -17.71 17.60
CA ARG A 85 13.37 -17.40 16.70
C ARG A 85 12.91 -17.10 15.28
N ILE A 86 12.00 -17.92 14.72
CA ILE A 86 11.37 -17.64 13.43
C ILE A 86 10.66 -16.30 13.49
N CYS A 87 9.94 -16.04 14.58
CA CYS A 87 9.25 -14.77 14.79
C CYS A 87 10.21 -13.57 14.78
N GLN A 88 11.27 -13.61 15.59
CA GLN A 88 12.29 -12.55 15.65
C GLN A 88 12.92 -12.28 14.27
N ILE A 89 13.17 -13.32 13.49
CA ILE A 89 13.75 -13.19 12.14
C ILE A 89 12.73 -12.58 11.20
N ARG A 90 11.51 -13.10 11.17
CA ARG A 90 10.43 -12.57 10.33
C ARG A 90 10.08 -11.13 10.68
N ARG A 91 10.26 -10.69 11.93
CA ARG A 91 10.07 -9.29 12.37
C ARG A 91 11.28 -8.37 12.11
N GLY A 92 12.39 -8.88 11.57
CA GLY A 92 13.53 -8.02 11.22
C GLY A 92 14.37 -7.57 12.42
N ARG A 93 14.56 -8.46 13.41
CA ARG A 93 15.25 -8.25 14.70
C ARG A 93 14.50 -7.30 15.63
N LEU A 94 14.21 -7.78 16.84
CA LEU A 94 13.41 -7.03 17.82
C LEU A 94 14.23 -5.89 18.42
N PHE A 95 13.54 -4.79 18.72
CA PHE A 95 14.09 -3.64 19.43
C PHE A 95 14.02 -3.87 20.95
N ASN A 96 15.10 -3.54 21.65
CA ASN A 96 15.16 -3.54 23.10
C ASN A 96 15.22 -2.09 23.61
N GLU A 97 14.10 -1.61 24.17
CA GLU A 97 13.97 -0.26 24.72
C GLU A 97 15.03 0.03 25.80
N GLU A 98 15.36 -0.95 26.66
CA GLU A 98 16.28 -0.78 27.80
C GLU A 98 17.75 -0.59 27.37
N GLU A 99 18.12 -1.06 26.17
CA GLU A 99 19.47 -0.87 25.63
C GLU A 99 19.69 0.53 25.03
N SER A 100 18.61 1.28 24.76
CA SER A 100 18.67 2.64 24.24
C SER A 100 18.51 3.67 25.35
N LYS A 101 19.53 4.50 25.56
CA LYS A 101 19.50 5.60 26.54
C LYS A 101 18.80 6.85 26.01
N SER A 102 18.66 6.96 24.69
CA SER A 102 17.91 8.03 24.02
C SER A 102 16.43 7.71 23.89
N PHE A 103 16.00 6.48 24.18
CA PHE A 103 14.58 6.14 24.14
C PHE A 103 13.81 6.89 25.23
N GLN A 104 12.83 7.70 24.81
CA GLN A 104 11.95 8.42 25.72
C GLN A 104 10.53 7.89 25.55
N LYS A 105 10.02 7.22 26.58
CA LYS A 105 8.68 6.63 26.55
C LYS A 105 7.59 7.70 26.55
N ALA A 106 6.54 7.46 25.77
CA ALA A 106 5.32 8.25 25.73
C ALA A 106 4.09 7.37 26.05
N SER A 107 2.94 8.00 26.34
CA SER A 107 1.67 7.29 26.59
C SER A 107 1.17 6.59 25.33
N ASP A 108 1.21 7.32 24.22
CA ASP A 108 0.78 6.89 22.90
C ASP A 108 1.58 7.61 21.80
N ILE A 109 1.32 7.24 20.55
CA ILE A 109 2.07 7.76 19.41
C ILE A 109 1.84 9.25 19.16
N GLY A 110 0.69 9.80 19.54
CA GLY A 110 0.41 11.23 19.45
C GLY A 110 1.24 12.02 20.45
N ASP A 111 1.33 11.55 21.69
CA ASP A 111 2.18 12.14 22.73
C ASP A 111 3.67 12.07 22.39
N ALA A 112 4.09 11.07 21.61
CA ALA A 112 5.45 10.97 21.06
C ALA A 112 5.72 11.95 19.89
N GLY A 113 4.70 12.69 19.42
CA GLY A 113 4.82 13.58 18.26
C GLY A 113 4.54 12.91 16.91
N GLY A 114 3.95 11.71 16.91
CA GLY A 114 3.50 11.01 15.72
C GLY A 114 2.10 11.39 15.26
N SER A 115 1.63 10.74 14.20
CA SER A 115 0.28 10.91 13.66
C SER A 115 -0.74 10.26 14.61
N THR A 116 -1.77 11.03 14.99
CA THR A 116 -2.88 10.55 15.85
C THR A 116 -3.89 9.69 15.11
N ASP A 117 -3.70 9.52 13.81
CA ASP A 117 -4.57 8.74 12.94
C ASP A 117 -3.74 7.84 12.01
N GLU A 118 -4.32 6.67 11.75
CA GLU A 118 -3.89 5.68 10.77
C GLU A 118 -5.05 5.40 9.81
N VAL A 119 -4.76 4.81 8.64
CA VAL A 119 -5.81 4.47 7.67
C VAL A 119 -6.90 3.59 8.32
N SER A 120 -8.16 3.88 7.98
CA SER A 120 -9.32 3.16 8.49
C SER A 120 -10.28 2.68 7.39
N LEU A 121 -9.81 2.72 6.14
CA LEU A 121 -10.57 2.35 4.94
C LEU A 121 -10.75 0.83 4.83
N GLN A 122 -11.84 0.39 4.21
CA GLN A 122 -12.09 -1.03 3.97
C GLN A 122 -10.97 -1.68 3.14
N GLY A 123 -10.55 -2.88 3.55
CA GLY A 123 -9.50 -3.67 2.90
C GLY A 123 -8.09 -3.48 3.48
N SER A 124 -7.86 -2.41 4.25
CA SER A 124 -6.62 -2.27 5.03
C SER A 124 -6.53 -3.37 6.09
N GLU A 125 -5.32 -3.64 6.60
CA GLU A 125 -5.15 -4.60 7.70
C GLU A 125 -6.04 -4.20 8.89
N ALA A 126 -6.91 -5.13 9.32
CA ALA A 126 -8.03 -4.82 10.22
C ALA A 126 -7.60 -4.27 11.59
N GLY A 127 -6.36 -4.56 11.99
CA GLY A 127 -5.77 -4.07 13.23
C GLY A 127 -5.19 -2.66 13.16
N ILE A 128 -4.96 -2.08 11.96
CA ILE A 128 -4.34 -0.76 11.80
C ILE A 128 -5.11 0.32 12.56
N LYS A 129 -6.45 0.34 12.44
CA LYS A 129 -7.33 1.27 13.15
C LYS A 129 -7.22 1.25 14.68
N LYS A 130 -6.64 0.20 15.25
CA LYS A 130 -6.44 0.05 16.70
C LYS A 130 -5.02 0.37 17.13
N LEU A 131 -4.07 0.50 16.20
CA LEU A 131 -2.66 0.69 16.54
C LEU A 131 -2.47 1.93 17.44
N VAL A 132 -3.01 3.08 17.05
CA VAL A 132 -2.90 4.34 17.81
C VAL A 132 -3.42 4.19 19.24
N SER A 133 -4.58 3.55 19.43
CA SER A 133 -5.26 3.50 20.73
C SER A 133 -4.83 2.35 21.64
N THR A 134 -4.07 1.38 21.14
CA THR A 134 -3.71 0.17 21.91
C THR A 134 -2.21 -0.05 22.05
N SER A 135 -1.39 0.60 21.24
CA SER A 135 0.06 0.44 21.26
C SER A 135 0.73 1.36 22.27
N LEU A 136 1.96 1.05 22.65
CA LEU A 136 2.83 2.00 23.32
C LEU A 136 3.54 2.88 22.28
N ALA A 137 4.23 3.90 22.74
CA ALA A 137 5.11 4.69 21.89
C ALA A 137 6.26 5.30 22.68
N GLY A 138 7.19 5.90 21.93
CA GLY A 138 8.24 6.74 22.45
C GLY A 138 8.94 7.47 21.32
N THR A 139 9.97 8.24 21.66
CA THR A 139 10.89 8.81 20.69
C THR A 139 12.25 8.16 20.80
N ASP A 140 12.95 8.02 19.68
CA ASP A 140 14.34 7.62 19.65
C ASP A 140 15.03 8.08 18.35
N ASN A 141 16.35 7.98 18.30
CA ASN A 141 17.11 8.22 17.09
C ASN A 141 16.96 7.05 16.13
N ILE A 142 16.59 7.33 14.88
CA ILE A 142 16.51 6.33 13.81
C ILE A 142 17.40 6.73 12.63
N THR A 143 18.15 5.77 12.09
CA THR A 143 18.97 5.96 10.89
C THR A 143 18.70 4.85 9.90
N LEU A 144 18.23 5.19 8.71
CA LEU A 144 18.05 4.23 7.61
C LEU A 144 19.29 4.28 6.71
N GLU A 145 19.75 3.12 6.22
CA GLU A 145 20.88 3.07 5.28
C GLU A 145 20.56 3.92 4.04
N GLY A 146 21.42 4.89 3.72
CA GLY A 146 21.18 5.83 2.60
C GLY A 146 20.43 7.12 2.97
N ALA A 147 20.10 7.32 4.25
CA ALA A 147 19.48 8.53 4.78
C ALA A 147 20.24 9.06 6.02
N PRO A 148 20.18 10.37 6.32
CA PRO A 148 20.70 10.88 7.59
C PRO A 148 19.84 10.40 8.77
N ALA A 149 20.43 10.47 9.97
CA ALA A 149 19.72 10.19 11.21
C ALA A 149 18.57 11.19 11.42
N VAL A 150 17.45 10.70 11.93
CA VAL A 150 16.35 11.52 12.46
C VAL A 150 16.35 11.34 13.97
N GLU A 151 16.67 12.41 14.69
CA GLU A 151 16.71 12.43 16.15
C GLU A 151 15.31 12.60 16.73
N ASP A 152 15.09 12.07 17.94
CA ASP A 152 13.80 12.13 18.66
C ASP A 152 12.59 11.74 17.80
N PHE A 153 12.77 10.75 16.91
CA PHE A 153 11.73 10.31 15.97
C PHE A 153 10.64 9.50 16.69
N PRO A 154 9.34 9.82 16.48
CA PRO A 154 8.24 9.05 17.06
C PRO A 154 8.18 7.62 16.51
N ILE A 155 8.22 6.65 17.42
CA ILE A 155 8.13 5.23 17.14
C ILE A 155 6.93 4.65 17.89
N GLY A 156 6.05 3.97 17.17
CA GLY A 156 4.98 3.18 17.77
C GLY A 156 5.45 1.76 18.07
N ILE A 157 5.00 1.18 19.18
CA ILE A 157 5.35 -0.18 19.60
C ILE A 157 4.07 -1.00 19.75
N PRO A 158 3.73 -1.86 18.77
CA PRO A 158 2.46 -2.58 18.77
C PRO A 158 2.24 -3.39 20.05
N ARG A 159 1.00 -3.43 20.54
CA ARG A 159 0.57 -4.28 21.67
C ARG A 159 -0.59 -5.23 21.34
N LEU A 160 -0.77 -5.48 20.04
CA LEU A 160 -1.77 -6.39 19.52
C LEU A 160 -1.29 -7.05 18.22
N LYS A 161 -1.91 -8.19 17.89
CA LYS A 161 -1.82 -8.82 16.57
C LYS A 161 -2.63 -7.98 15.56
N TRP A 162 -1.98 -7.05 14.87
CA TRP A 162 -2.67 -6.11 13.98
C TRP A 162 -2.63 -6.48 12.49
N ASP A 163 -1.67 -7.33 12.10
CA ASP A 163 -1.25 -7.67 10.74
C ASP A 163 -1.44 -9.15 10.42
N ALA A 164 -2.44 -9.76 11.06
CA ALA A 164 -2.71 -11.20 11.07
C ALA A 164 -1.53 -12.09 11.53
N GLY A 165 -0.46 -11.51 12.06
CA GLY A 165 0.66 -12.20 12.71
C GLY A 165 1.60 -12.95 11.77
N TYR A 166 1.49 -12.73 10.45
CA TYR A 166 2.37 -13.30 9.43
C TYR A 166 3.06 -12.26 8.55
N THR A 167 2.71 -10.96 8.67
CA THR A 167 3.47 -9.94 7.95
C THR A 167 4.89 -9.85 8.51
N MET A 168 5.81 -9.35 7.68
CA MET A 168 7.24 -9.39 7.94
C MET A 168 7.81 -7.99 8.16
N LEU A 169 8.87 -7.93 8.96
CA LEU A 169 9.69 -6.76 9.24
C LEU A 169 8.94 -5.65 10.00
N HIS A 170 9.69 -4.65 10.45
CA HIS A 170 9.11 -3.44 11.05
C HIS A 170 8.50 -2.57 9.94
N PRO A 171 7.23 -2.14 10.02
CA PRO A 171 6.66 -1.23 9.02
C PRO A 171 7.24 0.18 9.11
N LEU A 172 7.81 0.66 8.00
CA LEU A 172 8.12 2.08 7.78
C LEU A 172 6.89 2.77 7.19
N GLY A 173 6.29 3.70 7.95
CA GLY A 173 5.09 4.42 7.53
C GLY A 173 5.35 5.39 6.38
N LEU A 174 4.71 5.17 5.22
CA LEU A 174 4.81 6.00 4.02
C LEU A 174 3.43 6.49 3.53
N GLY A 175 2.44 6.51 4.42
CA GLY A 175 1.09 7.04 4.19
C GLY A 175 1.05 8.53 3.89
N SER A 176 -0.15 9.03 3.59
CA SER A 176 -0.40 10.43 3.21
C SER A 176 0.02 11.44 4.29
N ASN A 177 0.02 11.03 5.56
CA ASN A 177 0.54 11.79 6.69
C ASN A 177 1.73 11.09 7.35
N SER A 178 2.64 10.54 6.53
CA SER A 178 3.86 9.87 7.01
C SER A 178 4.69 10.77 7.93
N THR A 179 4.88 10.35 9.17
CA THR A 179 5.72 11.07 10.14
C THR A 179 7.17 11.15 9.69
N TYR A 180 7.66 10.10 9.03
CA TYR A 180 9.04 10.05 8.52
C TYR A 180 9.25 11.02 7.35
N LEU A 181 8.37 11.02 6.35
CA LEU A 181 8.47 11.96 5.22
C LEU A 181 8.28 13.41 5.68
N ASN A 182 7.36 13.65 6.62
CA ASN A 182 7.16 14.96 7.22
C ASN A 182 8.42 15.45 7.95
N ALA A 183 9.07 14.60 8.75
CA ALA A 183 10.31 14.93 9.45
C ALA A 183 11.45 15.26 8.48
N LEU A 184 11.66 14.44 7.45
CA LEU A 184 12.69 14.69 6.43
C LEU A 184 12.44 16.00 5.66
N LYS A 185 11.18 16.28 5.30
CA LYS A 185 10.83 17.53 4.61
C LYS A 185 11.03 18.75 5.51
N ALA A 186 10.61 18.67 6.77
CA ALA A 186 10.80 19.73 7.75
C ALA A 186 12.29 20.03 8.03
N ALA A 187 13.15 19.01 8.00
CA ALA A 187 14.59 19.15 8.11
C ALA A 187 15.28 19.66 6.82
N GLY A 188 14.53 19.81 5.72
CA GLY A 188 15.09 20.18 4.41
C GLY A 188 15.91 19.08 3.74
N THR A 189 15.81 17.83 4.25
CA THR A 189 16.54 16.65 3.76
C THR A 189 15.92 16.07 2.49
N ILE A 190 14.63 16.32 2.24
CA ILE A 190 13.96 16.07 0.97
C ILE A 190 13.18 17.31 0.57
N SER A 191 13.04 17.55 -0.73
CA SER A 191 12.33 18.72 -1.27
C SER A 191 10.81 18.58 -1.26
N SER A 192 10.30 17.34 -1.25
CA SER A 192 8.87 17.02 -1.31
C SER A 192 8.59 15.68 -0.63
N ARG A 193 7.33 15.42 -0.25
CA ARG A 193 6.86 14.15 0.33
C ARG A 193 6.60 13.13 -0.78
N VAL A 194 7.63 12.89 -1.57
CA VAL A 194 7.65 11.91 -2.64
C VAL A 194 8.42 10.68 -2.17
N TRP A 195 7.91 9.50 -2.49
CA TRP A 195 8.69 8.27 -2.40
C TRP A 195 8.48 7.41 -3.64
N SER A 196 9.53 6.72 -4.05
CA SER A 196 9.49 5.80 -5.18
C SER A 196 10.10 4.46 -4.82
N ILE A 197 9.59 3.38 -5.38
CA ILE A 197 10.04 2.03 -5.07
C ILE A 197 10.25 1.19 -6.33
N PHE A 198 11.39 0.50 -6.32
CA PHE A 198 11.69 -0.67 -7.14
C PHE A 198 12.06 -1.79 -6.18
N TRP A 199 11.37 -2.93 -6.24
CA TRP A 199 11.62 -4.01 -5.27
C TRP A 199 12.96 -4.73 -5.51
N GLY A 200 13.47 -4.70 -6.74
CA GLY A 200 14.66 -5.44 -7.15
C GLY A 200 14.32 -6.67 -8.01
N ARG A 201 15.34 -7.43 -8.37
CA ARG A 201 15.22 -8.73 -9.06
C ARG A 201 15.83 -9.82 -8.18
N MET A 202 15.03 -10.83 -7.90
CA MET A 202 15.42 -11.99 -7.10
C MET A 202 15.44 -13.25 -7.97
N TRP A 203 16.08 -14.32 -7.52
CA TRP A 203 16.10 -15.62 -8.19
C TRP A 203 16.64 -15.64 -9.64
N VAL A 204 17.29 -14.55 -10.05
CA VAL A 204 18.07 -14.43 -11.28
C VAL A 204 19.55 -14.74 -11.02
N LYS A 205 20.32 -15.01 -12.07
CA LYS A 205 21.76 -15.30 -11.98
C LYS A 205 22.54 -14.20 -11.24
N THR A 206 22.19 -12.94 -11.50
CA THR A 206 22.77 -11.77 -10.83
C THR A 206 21.62 -10.99 -10.22
N PRO A 207 21.30 -11.24 -8.93
CA PRO A 207 20.25 -10.51 -8.23
C PRO A 207 20.54 -9.01 -8.23
N ILE A 208 19.47 -8.22 -8.35
CA ILE A 208 19.55 -6.75 -8.35
C ILE A 208 18.82 -6.27 -7.11
N ASN A 209 19.52 -5.56 -6.25
CA ASN A 209 18.90 -4.94 -5.08
C ASN A 209 17.85 -3.91 -5.52
N GLY A 210 16.78 -3.82 -4.74
CA GLY A 210 15.78 -2.78 -4.89
C GLY A 210 16.24 -1.45 -4.29
N SER A 211 15.39 -0.45 -4.43
CA SER A 211 15.61 0.89 -3.88
C SER A 211 14.29 1.55 -3.51
N LEU A 212 14.25 2.18 -2.33
CA LEU A 212 13.26 3.20 -1.96
C LEU A 212 13.93 4.57 -2.11
N VAL A 213 13.44 5.39 -3.04
CA VAL A 213 13.94 6.76 -3.26
C VAL A 213 13.02 7.74 -2.56
N LEU A 214 13.56 8.70 -1.79
CA LEU A 214 12.79 9.73 -1.08
C LEU A 214 13.07 11.11 -1.68
N GLY A 215 12.04 11.93 -1.88
CA GLY A 215 12.12 13.25 -2.53
C GLY A 215 12.30 13.19 -4.05
N GLY A 216 12.11 12.02 -4.66
CA GLY A 216 12.33 11.84 -6.10
C GLY A 216 12.16 10.40 -6.58
N TYR A 217 12.74 10.11 -7.75
CA TYR A 217 12.79 8.78 -8.37
C TYR A 217 14.14 8.50 -9.02
N ASP A 218 14.38 7.26 -9.46
CA ASP A 218 15.59 6.86 -10.20
C ASP A 218 15.25 6.64 -11.68
N GLU A 219 15.74 7.52 -12.57
CA GLU A 219 15.40 7.43 -14.00
C GLU A 219 16.06 6.24 -14.71
N GLU A 220 17.13 5.67 -14.14
CA GLU A 220 17.75 4.46 -14.69
C GLU A 220 16.92 3.20 -14.38
N LYS A 221 15.88 3.32 -13.54
CA LYS A 221 14.98 2.22 -13.14
C LYS A 221 13.65 2.22 -13.90
N VAL A 222 13.45 3.11 -14.86
CA VAL A 222 12.21 3.19 -15.63
C VAL A 222 12.46 3.03 -17.12
N ILE A 223 11.51 2.43 -17.85
CA ILE A 223 11.51 2.39 -19.32
C ILE A 223 10.13 2.74 -19.87
N GLY A 224 10.11 3.35 -21.06
CA GLY A 224 8.89 3.63 -21.81
C GLY A 224 8.06 4.78 -21.24
N LYS A 225 6.78 4.82 -21.65
CA LYS A 225 5.82 5.82 -21.21
C LYS A 225 5.32 5.51 -19.80
N ASN A 226 5.02 6.55 -19.03
CA ASN A 226 4.43 6.42 -17.71
C ASN A 226 2.90 6.46 -17.75
N TYR A 227 2.33 6.06 -16.62
CA TYR A 227 0.95 6.29 -16.27
C TYR A 227 0.90 7.04 -14.95
N THR A 228 0.39 8.27 -14.95
CA THR A 228 0.15 9.07 -13.74
C THR A 228 -1.34 9.17 -13.48
N ALA A 229 -1.74 8.98 -12.23
CA ALA A 229 -3.13 9.06 -11.79
C ALA A 229 -3.26 9.69 -10.39
N PRO A 230 -4.42 10.25 -10.04
CA PRO A 230 -4.67 10.78 -8.71
C PRO A 230 -4.66 9.67 -7.65
N LEU A 231 -4.25 10.01 -6.43
CA LEU A 231 -4.51 9.21 -5.24
C LEU A 231 -5.99 9.32 -4.88
N VAL A 232 -6.71 8.20 -4.89
CA VAL A 232 -8.16 8.15 -4.64
C VAL A 232 -8.46 7.23 -3.45
N TYR A 233 -8.71 7.86 -2.31
CA TYR A 233 -9.10 7.19 -1.06
C TYR A 233 -10.63 7.11 -1.00
N ASP A 234 -11.22 6.13 -1.67
CA ASP A 234 -12.66 5.87 -1.61
C ASP A 234 -12.98 4.53 -0.92
N ASP A 235 -14.01 4.53 -0.07
CA ASP A 235 -14.48 3.34 0.64
C ASP A 235 -15.28 2.39 -0.26
N TYR A 236 -15.82 2.89 -1.38
CA TYR A 236 -16.76 2.12 -2.22
C TYR A 236 -16.07 1.00 -3.00
N ILE A 237 -14.80 1.21 -3.38
CA ILE A 237 -14.01 0.27 -4.19
C ILE A 237 -12.96 -0.43 -3.33
N GLY A 238 -12.78 0.03 -2.08
CA GLY A 238 -11.88 -0.56 -1.09
C GLY A 238 -10.41 -0.31 -1.41
N CYS A 239 -10.05 0.81 -2.06
CA CYS A 239 -8.65 1.08 -2.37
C CYS A 239 -7.94 1.89 -1.30
N TRP A 240 -7.55 1.22 -0.23
CA TRP A 240 -7.06 1.87 0.98
C TRP A 240 -5.70 2.57 0.84
N THR A 241 -4.88 2.20 -0.15
CA THR A 241 -3.62 2.90 -0.43
C THR A 241 -3.79 4.16 -1.29
N GLY A 242 -4.98 4.38 -1.86
CA GLY A 242 -5.25 5.44 -2.82
C GLY A 242 -4.69 5.19 -4.23
N MET A 243 -3.83 4.17 -4.41
CA MET A 243 -3.16 3.86 -5.67
C MET A 243 -3.99 2.89 -6.51
N LYS A 244 -5.06 3.41 -7.10
CA LYS A 244 -6.03 2.62 -7.86
C LYS A 244 -5.65 2.51 -9.33
N VAL A 245 -5.63 1.29 -9.85
CA VAL A 245 -5.46 1.00 -11.27
C VAL A 245 -6.56 0.07 -11.76
N THR A 246 -6.83 0.08 -13.06
CA THR A 246 -7.72 -0.90 -13.68
C THR A 246 -6.92 -1.75 -14.65
N VAL A 247 -6.82 -3.04 -14.35
CA VAL A 247 -6.19 -4.02 -15.23
C VAL A 247 -7.23 -4.45 -16.26
N SER A 248 -6.96 -4.22 -17.53
CA SER A 248 -7.84 -4.58 -18.65
C SER A 248 -7.61 -6.00 -19.16
N ASP A 249 -6.39 -6.51 -19.00
CA ASP A 249 -6.03 -7.88 -19.35
C ASP A 249 -4.78 -8.33 -18.59
N ILE A 250 -4.65 -9.63 -18.35
CA ILE A 250 -3.38 -10.27 -18.00
C ILE A 250 -3.17 -11.38 -19.02
N ARG A 251 -2.09 -11.25 -19.78
CA ARG A 251 -1.72 -12.22 -20.82
C ARG A 251 -0.60 -13.12 -20.33
N VAL A 252 -0.81 -14.42 -20.43
CA VAL A 252 0.21 -15.45 -20.30
C VAL A 252 0.97 -15.51 -21.62
N ASN A 253 2.27 -15.23 -21.57
CA ASN A 253 3.15 -15.16 -22.73
C ASN A 253 3.92 -16.49 -22.87
N PHE A 254 3.51 -17.34 -23.81
CA PHE A 254 4.13 -18.64 -24.04
C PHE A 254 5.43 -18.50 -24.85
N ARG A 255 6.34 -19.47 -24.65
CA ARG A 255 7.62 -19.51 -25.39
C ARG A 255 7.46 -19.77 -26.89
N ASP A 256 6.32 -20.31 -27.30
CA ASP A 256 5.96 -20.46 -28.72
C ASP A 256 5.55 -19.13 -29.39
N GLY A 257 5.56 -18.03 -28.64
CA GLY A 257 5.19 -16.70 -29.09
C GLY A 257 3.69 -16.42 -29.04
N SER A 258 2.87 -17.38 -28.60
CA SER A 258 1.44 -17.19 -28.41
C SER A 258 1.14 -16.52 -27.06
N ASP A 259 0.11 -15.68 -27.06
CA ASP A 259 -0.39 -15.04 -25.84
C ASP A 259 -1.81 -15.55 -25.55
N ARG A 260 -2.10 -15.80 -24.28
CA ARG A 260 -3.47 -16.15 -23.84
C ARG A 260 -3.89 -15.28 -22.67
N SER A 261 -5.06 -14.67 -22.81
CA SER A 261 -5.69 -13.90 -21.73
C SER A 261 -6.21 -14.83 -20.62
N ILE A 262 -6.07 -14.40 -19.37
CA ILE A 262 -6.75 -15.01 -18.22
C ILE A 262 -8.02 -14.26 -17.80
N PHE A 263 -8.41 -13.24 -18.57
CA PHE A 263 -9.60 -12.44 -18.32
C PHE A 263 -10.82 -13.05 -19.03
N PRO A 264 -11.99 -13.08 -18.36
CA PRO A 264 -13.26 -13.25 -19.07
C PRO A 264 -13.46 -12.12 -20.09
N SER A 265 -14.13 -12.39 -21.20
CA SER A 265 -14.43 -11.38 -22.22
C SER A 265 -15.18 -10.18 -21.63
N ASN A 266 -14.81 -8.97 -22.05
CA ASN A 266 -15.43 -7.70 -21.63
C ASN A 266 -15.42 -7.46 -20.11
N THR A 267 -14.37 -7.91 -19.42
CA THR A 267 -14.17 -7.62 -18.00
C THR A 267 -12.92 -6.79 -17.78
N ALA A 268 -12.90 -6.06 -16.68
CA ALA A 268 -11.73 -5.37 -16.19
C ALA A 268 -11.64 -5.58 -14.68
N LEU A 269 -10.42 -5.58 -14.15
CA LEU A 269 -10.15 -5.85 -12.75
C LEU A 269 -9.63 -4.56 -12.09
N PRO A 270 -10.45 -3.88 -11.27
CA PRO A 270 -9.93 -2.80 -10.43
C PRO A 270 -8.98 -3.39 -9.40
N CYS A 271 -7.77 -2.87 -9.32
CA CYS A 271 -6.73 -3.28 -8.38
C CYS A 271 -6.20 -2.10 -7.58
N CYS A 272 -5.71 -2.42 -6.39
CA CYS A 272 -4.95 -1.51 -5.55
C CYS A 272 -3.48 -1.91 -5.55
N ILE A 273 -2.60 -0.94 -5.69
CA ILE A 273 -1.17 -1.19 -5.55
C ILE A 273 -0.85 -1.19 -4.06
N VAL A 274 -0.25 -2.27 -3.56
CA VAL A 274 -0.03 -2.48 -2.13
C VAL A 274 1.39 -3.01 -1.91
N PRO A 275 2.42 -2.14 -1.86
CA PRO A 275 3.83 -2.54 -1.86
C PRO A 275 4.24 -3.54 -0.78
N GLN A 276 3.57 -3.53 0.37
CA GLN A 276 3.88 -4.44 1.48
C GLN A 276 3.32 -5.85 1.30
N ARG A 277 2.26 -6.04 0.49
CA ARG A 277 1.62 -7.35 0.28
C ARG A 277 2.60 -8.32 -0.34
N GLN A 278 2.74 -9.51 0.24
CA GLN A 278 3.80 -10.47 -0.08
C GLN A 278 3.62 -11.23 -1.41
N LEU A 279 2.52 -11.05 -2.13
CA LEU A 279 2.26 -11.70 -3.42
C LEU A 279 2.38 -10.72 -4.59
N LEU A 280 2.35 -11.24 -5.82
CA LEU A 280 2.28 -10.41 -7.02
C LEU A 280 0.85 -9.94 -7.28
N LEU A 281 -0.11 -10.86 -7.22
CA LEU A 281 -1.53 -10.59 -7.47
C LEU A 281 -2.41 -11.34 -6.46
N GLU A 282 -3.27 -10.61 -5.77
CA GLU A 282 -4.45 -11.18 -5.11
C GLU A 282 -5.68 -10.73 -5.88
N ALA A 283 -6.50 -11.65 -6.38
CA ALA A 283 -7.65 -11.34 -7.23
C ALA A 283 -8.80 -12.32 -7.01
N PRO A 284 -10.02 -12.06 -7.49
CA PRO A 284 -11.09 -13.05 -7.43
C PRO A 284 -10.63 -14.40 -8.01
N GLY A 285 -10.97 -15.50 -7.31
CA GLY A 285 -10.42 -16.83 -7.61
C GLY A 285 -10.55 -17.27 -9.07
N ALA A 286 -11.57 -16.79 -9.80
CA ALA A 286 -11.75 -17.05 -11.23
C ALA A 286 -10.55 -16.65 -12.10
N TYR A 287 -9.85 -15.54 -11.81
CA TYR A 287 -8.69 -15.11 -12.58
C TYR A 287 -7.50 -16.05 -12.36
N VAL A 288 -7.25 -16.44 -11.11
CA VAL A 288 -6.14 -17.34 -10.75
C VAL A 288 -6.39 -18.76 -11.24
N SER A 289 -7.63 -19.26 -11.13
CA SER A 289 -8.02 -20.55 -11.72
C SER A 289 -7.97 -20.53 -13.24
N LYS A 290 -8.20 -19.38 -13.89
CA LYS A 290 -8.03 -19.26 -15.34
C LYS A 290 -6.55 -19.34 -15.73
N PHE A 291 -5.65 -18.76 -14.94
CA PHE A 291 -4.21 -18.93 -15.14
C PHE A 291 -3.80 -20.41 -15.07
N GLU A 292 -4.25 -21.14 -14.05
CA GLU A 292 -4.03 -22.58 -13.91
C GLU A 292 -4.56 -23.36 -15.12
N GLN A 293 -5.80 -23.06 -15.56
CA GLN A 293 -6.39 -23.68 -16.75
C GLN A 293 -5.59 -23.40 -18.03
N VAL A 294 -5.12 -22.16 -18.22
CA VAL A 294 -4.41 -21.73 -19.43
C VAL A 294 -3.02 -22.36 -19.50
N THR A 295 -2.33 -22.45 -18.36
CA THR A 295 -0.98 -23.03 -18.26
C THR A 295 -0.99 -24.55 -18.14
N GLY A 296 -2.11 -25.15 -17.74
CA GLY A 296 -2.26 -26.60 -17.58
C GLY A 296 -1.76 -27.14 -16.25
N PHE A 297 -1.44 -26.26 -15.28
CA PHE A 297 -0.92 -26.67 -13.97
C PHE A 297 -1.97 -26.52 -12.89
N ASN A 298 -1.91 -27.41 -11.90
CA ASN A 298 -2.78 -27.39 -10.73
C ASN A 298 -1.91 -27.25 -9.49
N HIS A 299 -2.24 -26.30 -8.64
CA HIS A 299 -1.60 -26.22 -7.33
C HIS A 299 -1.94 -27.45 -6.48
N THR A 300 -1.00 -27.85 -5.64
CA THR A 300 -1.13 -28.99 -4.74
C THR A 300 -1.47 -28.56 -3.31
N ASP A 301 -1.01 -27.37 -2.91
CA ASP A 301 -1.20 -26.82 -1.56
C ASP A 301 -0.93 -25.30 -1.57
N PHE A 302 -0.94 -24.67 -0.40
CA PHE A 302 -0.62 -23.26 -0.18
C PHE A 302 0.61 -23.09 0.73
N SER A 303 1.39 -22.05 0.47
CA SER A 303 2.57 -21.73 1.26
C SER A 303 2.18 -21.05 2.58
N TYR A 304 2.75 -21.55 3.68
CA TYR A 304 2.77 -20.90 5.00
C TYR A 304 4.14 -20.23 5.27
N GLY A 305 4.99 -20.17 4.24
CA GLY A 305 6.34 -19.65 4.28
C GLY A 305 6.40 -18.12 4.25
N LEU A 306 7.40 -17.57 3.56
CA LEU A 306 7.54 -16.12 3.40
C LEU A 306 6.51 -15.52 2.42
N HIS A 307 6.04 -16.30 1.46
CA HIS A 307 4.97 -15.92 0.53
C HIS A 307 3.66 -16.53 0.97
N TRP A 308 3.15 -16.04 2.10
CA TRP A 308 1.91 -16.54 2.69
C TRP A 308 0.77 -16.62 1.67
N SER A 309 0.12 -17.78 1.59
CA SER A 309 -0.96 -18.12 0.66
C SER A 309 -0.58 -18.18 -0.83
N ALA A 310 0.73 -18.14 -1.17
CA ALA A 310 1.17 -18.49 -2.53
C ALA A 310 0.79 -19.95 -2.85
N ARG A 311 0.48 -20.24 -4.10
CA ARG A 311 0.10 -21.58 -4.55
C ARG A 311 1.32 -22.44 -4.81
N LEU A 312 1.35 -23.65 -4.25
CA LEU A 312 2.46 -24.58 -4.38
C LEU A 312 2.26 -25.55 -5.54
N PHE A 313 3.34 -25.85 -6.27
CA PHE A 313 3.36 -26.89 -7.32
C PHE A 313 4.77 -27.47 -7.48
N ASP A 314 4.86 -28.63 -8.12
CA ASP A 314 6.12 -29.32 -8.38
C ASP A 314 6.91 -28.63 -9.51
N ASP A 315 8.24 -28.58 -9.41
CA ASP A 315 9.12 -27.91 -10.40
C ASP A 315 9.00 -28.50 -11.83
N ASP A 316 8.76 -29.81 -11.96
CA ASP A 316 8.60 -30.50 -13.25
C ASP A 316 7.36 -30.04 -14.04
N LYS A 317 6.45 -29.35 -13.36
CA LYS A 317 5.20 -28.78 -13.88
C LYS A 317 5.22 -27.25 -13.83
N ALA A 318 6.39 -26.62 -13.83
CA ALA A 318 6.45 -25.17 -13.81
C ALA A 318 6.19 -24.56 -15.19
N PHE A 319 5.23 -23.63 -15.26
CA PHE A 319 5.13 -22.71 -16.39
C PHE A 319 6.41 -21.87 -16.45
N ASP A 320 6.98 -21.69 -17.63
CA ASP A 320 8.31 -21.11 -17.83
C ASP A 320 8.30 -19.85 -18.73
N GLY A 321 7.10 -19.35 -19.05
CA GLY A 321 6.87 -18.11 -19.79
C GLY A 321 6.59 -16.92 -18.87
N ASP A 322 6.44 -15.75 -19.47
CA ASP A 322 6.19 -14.51 -18.74
C ASP A 322 4.68 -14.22 -18.64
N ILE A 323 4.35 -13.16 -17.91
CA ILE A 323 3.01 -12.56 -17.96
C ILE A 323 3.13 -11.07 -18.27
N THR A 324 2.11 -10.53 -18.95
CA THR A 324 2.01 -9.10 -19.21
C THR A 324 0.69 -8.57 -18.68
N PHE A 325 0.77 -7.60 -17.76
CA PHE A 325 -0.36 -6.81 -17.29
C PHE A 325 -0.63 -5.69 -18.28
N HIS A 326 -1.86 -5.59 -18.75
CA HIS A 326 -2.34 -4.47 -19.53
C HIS A 326 -3.25 -3.63 -18.64
N LEU A 327 -2.91 -2.35 -18.49
CA LEU A 327 -3.77 -1.38 -17.81
C LEU A 327 -4.71 -0.74 -18.82
N ASP A 328 -5.87 -0.29 -18.36
CA ASP A 328 -6.82 0.49 -19.17
C ASP A 328 -6.22 1.80 -19.70
N SER A 329 -5.22 2.35 -19.00
CA SER A 329 -4.42 3.50 -19.41
C SER A 329 -3.50 3.25 -20.61
N GLY A 330 -3.35 1.99 -21.02
CA GLY A 330 -2.44 1.58 -22.09
C GLY A 330 -1.02 1.25 -21.61
N LEU A 331 -0.69 1.47 -20.33
CA LEU A 331 0.57 1.00 -19.75
C LEU A 331 0.60 -0.55 -19.77
N GLN A 332 1.74 -1.12 -20.15
CA GLN A 332 1.97 -2.56 -20.12
C GLN A 332 3.13 -2.85 -19.18
N VAL A 333 2.93 -3.82 -18.28
CA VAL A 333 3.97 -4.29 -17.37
C VAL A 333 4.20 -5.78 -17.59
N ARG A 334 5.34 -6.11 -18.21
CA ARG A 334 5.78 -7.49 -18.40
C ARG A 334 6.58 -7.96 -17.20
N VAL A 335 6.10 -9.01 -16.56
CA VAL A 335 6.72 -9.68 -15.42
C VAL A 335 7.38 -10.98 -15.90
N PRO A 336 8.71 -11.08 -15.80
CA PRO A 336 9.45 -12.31 -16.05
C PRO A 336 9.02 -13.45 -15.15
N ASN A 337 9.04 -14.68 -15.69
CA ASN A 337 8.68 -15.91 -14.99
C ASN A 337 9.28 -16.03 -13.58
N ASP A 338 10.58 -15.80 -13.48
CA ASP A 338 11.39 -15.93 -12.27
C ASP A 338 11.07 -14.92 -11.16
N GLN A 339 10.12 -14.00 -11.38
CA GLN A 339 9.63 -13.08 -10.34
C GLN A 339 8.22 -13.40 -9.82
N TYR A 340 7.52 -14.38 -10.40
CA TYR A 340 6.16 -14.74 -9.95
C TYR A 340 5.89 -16.24 -9.88
N ILE A 341 6.72 -17.05 -10.55
CA ILE A 341 6.89 -18.48 -10.31
C ILE A 341 8.29 -18.66 -9.74
N VAL A 342 8.35 -18.86 -8.44
CA VAL A 342 9.61 -18.73 -7.68
C VAL A 342 9.86 -20.00 -6.86
N PRO A 343 11.10 -20.33 -6.50
CA PRO A 343 11.37 -21.41 -5.55
C PRO A 343 10.67 -21.14 -4.21
N SER A 344 10.15 -22.17 -3.56
CA SER A 344 9.53 -22.00 -2.24
C SER A 344 10.57 -21.57 -1.20
N VAL A 345 10.24 -20.53 -0.42
CA VAL A 345 11.12 -19.95 0.60
C VAL A 345 10.45 -19.90 1.96
N ASP A 346 11.16 -20.35 2.99
CA ASP A 346 10.71 -20.31 4.39
C ASP A 346 11.87 -20.03 5.35
N ILE A 347 11.56 -19.82 6.63
CA ILE A 347 12.51 -19.78 7.74
C ILE A 347 12.40 -21.08 8.51
N ASP A 348 13.49 -21.84 8.58
CA ASP A 348 13.51 -23.08 9.33
C ASP A 348 13.48 -22.82 10.86
N ARG A 349 13.31 -23.90 11.64
CA ARG A 349 13.32 -23.81 13.11
C ARG A 349 14.64 -23.31 13.69
N SER A 350 15.74 -23.46 12.96
CA SER A 350 17.06 -22.95 13.37
C SER A 350 17.17 -21.43 13.17
N GLY A 351 16.30 -20.86 12.33
CA GLY A 351 16.29 -19.47 11.90
C GLY A 351 16.97 -19.24 10.54
N ALA A 352 17.46 -20.27 9.87
CA ALA A 352 18.03 -20.11 8.53
C ALA A 352 16.90 -19.98 7.49
N ARG A 353 17.07 -19.05 6.54
CA ARG A 353 16.27 -19.00 5.33
C ARG A 353 16.59 -20.24 4.49
N VAL A 354 15.57 -21.02 4.18
CA VAL A 354 15.66 -22.23 3.37
C VAL A 354 14.91 -22.04 2.07
N THR A 355 15.51 -22.52 0.99
CA THR A 355 14.91 -22.53 -0.35
C THR A 355 14.74 -23.97 -0.78
N LYS A 356 13.53 -24.35 -1.19
CA LYS A 356 13.22 -25.68 -1.70
C LYS A 356 13.12 -25.60 -3.22
N PRO A 357 14.14 -26.04 -3.97
CA PRO A 357 14.14 -25.86 -5.42
C PRO A 357 13.08 -26.71 -6.14
N ASP A 358 12.78 -27.89 -5.59
CA ASP A 358 11.83 -28.88 -6.18
C ASP A 358 10.36 -28.46 -6.02
N VAL A 359 10.08 -27.43 -5.22
CA VAL A 359 8.73 -26.89 -4.98
C VAL A 359 8.71 -25.43 -5.38
N LYS A 360 7.76 -25.05 -6.23
CA LYS A 360 7.57 -23.67 -6.66
C LYS A 360 6.37 -23.03 -5.99
N GLU A 361 6.42 -21.72 -5.90
CA GLU A 361 5.37 -20.84 -5.43
C GLU A 361 4.90 -19.96 -6.60
N LEU A 362 3.62 -20.04 -6.94
CA LEU A 362 2.94 -19.08 -7.78
C LEU A 362 2.49 -17.95 -6.87
N LEU A 363 3.06 -16.76 -7.07
CA LEU A 363 2.79 -15.56 -6.28
C LEU A 363 1.46 -14.90 -6.67
N MET A 364 0.46 -15.70 -6.98
CA MET A 364 -0.91 -15.28 -7.24
C MET A 364 -1.88 -16.08 -6.38
N ASN A 365 -2.84 -15.42 -5.77
CA ASN A 365 -3.85 -16.10 -4.98
C ASN A 365 -5.27 -15.53 -5.18
N GLY A 366 -6.25 -16.41 -4.94
CA GLY A 366 -7.67 -16.09 -4.97
C GLY A 366 -8.11 -15.42 -3.67
N VAL A 367 -8.78 -14.27 -3.77
CA VAL A 367 -9.52 -13.64 -2.66
C VAL A 367 -11.02 -13.67 -2.95
N ALA A 368 -11.84 -13.61 -1.89
CA ALA A 368 -13.30 -13.68 -2.01
C ALA A 368 -13.94 -12.29 -1.97
N ASP A 369 -13.86 -11.61 -0.84
CA ASP A 369 -14.53 -10.33 -0.54
C ASP A 369 -13.57 -9.15 -0.42
N GLN A 370 -12.27 -9.39 -0.62
CA GLN A 370 -11.24 -8.36 -0.56
C GLN A 370 -11.02 -7.73 -1.96
N PRO A 371 -10.70 -6.42 -2.01
CA PRO A 371 -10.24 -5.77 -3.23
C PRO A 371 -9.04 -6.50 -3.83
N ALA A 372 -8.94 -6.53 -5.16
CA ALA A 372 -7.78 -7.11 -5.82
C ALA A 372 -6.54 -6.24 -5.55
N THR A 373 -5.38 -6.87 -5.34
CA THR A 373 -4.13 -6.18 -5.02
C THR A 373 -3.03 -6.54 -6.00
N LEU A 374 -2.24 -5.54 -6.38
CA LEU A 374 -0.93 -5.70 -6.99
C LEU A 374 0.11 -5.48 -5.90
N GLY A 375 0.71 -6.57 -5.43
CA GLY A 375 1.60 -6.54 -4.28
C GLY A 375 3.05 -6.26 -4.65
N ARG A 376 3.92 -6.54 -3.68
CA ARG A 376 5.37 -6.32 -3.75
C ARG A 376 6.04 -6.89 -4.99
N TYR A 377 5.66 -8.10 -5.39
CA TYR A 377 6.32 -8.78 -6.50
C TYR A 377 5.96 -8.22 -7.88
N PHE A 378 4.83 -7.50 -7.98
CA PHE A 378 4.55 -6.67 -9.15
C PHE A 378 5.62 -5.57 -9.33
N LEU A 379 6.14 -5.02 -8.22
CA LEU A 379 7.17 -3.97 -8.19
C LEU A 379 8.60 -4.49 -8.47
N THR A 380 8.76 -5.78 -8.78
CA THR A 380 9.99 -6.30 -9.43
C THR A 380 10.01 -5.96 -10.93
N ALA A 381 8.84 -5.67 -11.51
CA ALA A 381 8.65 -5.41 -12.93
C ALA A 381 8.01 -4.04 -13.19
N ALA A 382 7.37 -3.42 -12.19
CA ALA A 382 6.91 -2.03 -12.24
C ALA A 382 7.77 -1.14 -11.34
N TYR A 383 7.91 0.12 -11.74
CA TYR A 383 8.47 1.17 -10.89
C TYR A 383 7.34 2.10 -10.45
N LEU A 384 7.21 2.32 -9.15
CA LEU A 384 6.15 3.14 -8.56
C LEU A 384 6.77 4.40 -7.96
N MET A 385 6.16 5.55 -8.23
CA MET A 385 6.40 6.80 -7.53
C MET A 385 5.08 7.30 -6.95
N VAL A 386 5.10 7.75 -5.70
CA VAL A 386 3.95 8.34 -5.00
C VAL A 386 4.33 9.74 -4.56
N ASN A 387 3.49 10.70 -4.91
CA ASN A 387 3.66 12.10 -4.59
C ASN A 387 2.47 12.55 -3.73
N HIS A 388 2.69 12.57 -2.41
CA HIS A 388 1.66 12.98 -1.46
C HIS A 388 1.36 14.48 -1.50
N ASP A 389 2.31 15.30 -1.96
CA ASP A 389 2.10 16.74 -2.11
C ASP A 389 1.23 17.07 -3.32
N ALA A 390 1.43 16.38 -4.45
CA ALA A 390 0.59 16.54 -5.65
C ALA A 390 -0.69 15.69 -5.63
N GLY A 391 -0.84 14.79 -4.65
CA GLY A 391 -1.97 13.86 -4.59
C GLY A 391 -2.01 12.88 -5.76
N THR A 392 -0.86 12.42 -6.25
CA THR A 392 -0.76 11.52 -7.42
C THR A 392 0.18 10.35 -7.17
N PHE A 393 0.02 9.29 -7.97
CA PHE A 393 1.03 8.25 -8.14
C PHE A 393 1.35 8.08 -9.62
N THR A 394 2.54 7.56 -9.92
CA THR A 394 3.00 7.29 -11.27
C THR A 394 3.63 5.91 -11.37
N LEU A 395 3.31 5.21 -12.44
CA LEU A 395 3.83 3.89 -12.77
C LEU A 395 4.61 3.90 -14.08
N TRP A 396 5.65 3.06 -14.12
CA TRP A 396 6.37 2.68 -15.33
C TRP A 396 6.59 1.17 -15.35
N GLN A 397 6.90 0.64 -16.53
CA GLN A 397 7.67 -0.58 -16.60
C GLN A 397 9.06 -0.34 -15.98
N ALA A 398 9.49 -1.22 -15.09
CA ALA A 398 10.79 -1.14 -14.46
C ALA A 398 11.92 -1.56 -15.42
N ASN A 399 13.04 -0.84 -15.33
CA ASN A 399 14.32 -1.19 -15.92
C ASN A 399 15.22 -1.85 -14.85
N PRO A 400 15.42 -3.18 -14.88
CA PRO A 400 16.26 -3.86 -13.89
C PRO A 400 17.75 -3.60 -14.18
N SER A 401 18.25 -2.45 -13.69
CA SER A 401 19.61 -1.97 -13.89
C SER A 401 20.27 -1.63 -12.56
N GLU A 402 21.56 -1.96 -12.42
CA GLU A 402 22.38 -1.51 -11.29
C GLU A 402 22.73 -0.01 -11.38
N LYS A 403 22.64 0.58 -12.58
CA LYS A 403 22.87 2.03 -12.77
C LYS A 403 21.83 2.82 -12.02
N SER A 404 22.21 4.00 -11.54
CA SER A 404 21.31 4.90 -10.82
C SER A 404 21.56 6.34 -11.24
N LYS A 405 20.47 7.07 -11.44
CA LYS A 405 20.47 8.51 -11.66
C LYS A 405 19.21 9.09 -11.02
N LEU A 406 19.38 9.68 -9.84
CA LEU A 406 18.28 10.20 -9.04
C LEU A 406 17.79 11.53 -9.59
N VAL A 407 16.49 11.62 -9.84
CA VAL A 407 15.79 12.80 -10.30
C VAL A 407 14.93 13.32 -9.17
N ARG A 408 15.11 14.60 -8.84
CA ARG A 408 14.34 15.30 -7.82
C ARG A 408 12.93 15.62 -8.30
N VAL A 409 11.98 15.53 -7.38
CA VAL A 409 10.60 16.00 -7.60
C VAL A 409 10.28 17.11 -6.62
N PHE A 410 9.67 18.18 -7.11
CA PHE A 410 9.21 19.32 -6.33
C PHE A 410 7.68 19.29 -6.20
N ASP A 411 7.19 19.80 -5.07
CA ASP A 411 5.83 20.35 -5.00
C ASP A 411 5.79 21.77 -5.61
N GLU A 412 4.59 22.23 -5.98
CA GLU A 412 4.38 23.53 -6.65
C GLU A 412 4.96 24.69 -5.81
N ASP A 413 4.68 24.75 -4.51
CA ASP A 413 5.17 25.80 -3.61
C ASP A 413 6.71 25.84 -3.54
N THR A 414 7.35 24.67 -3.51
CA THR A 414 8.81 24.56 -3.46
C THR A 414 9.43 24.91 -4.81
N ALA A 415 8.80 24.51 -5.92
CA ALA A 415 9.25 24.89 -7.25
C ALA A 415 9.19 26.41 -7.46
N GLU A 416 8.11 27.07 -7.03
CA GLU A 416 7.97 28.52 -7.09
C GLU A 416 9.07 29.25 -6.30
N LYS A 417 9.44 28.74 -5.11
CA LYS A 417 10.51 29.30 -4.28
C LYS A 417 11.90 29.09 -4.88
N CYS A 418 12.11 27.98 -5.58
CA CYS A 418 13.40 27.63 -6.16
C CYS A 418 13.65 28.27 -7.53
N GLY A 419 12.60 28.74 -8.21
CA GLY A 419 12.69 29.39 -9.52
C GLY A 419 12.97 28.41 -10.66
N GLU A 420 13.04 28.95 -11.89
CA GLU A 420 13.16 28.16 -13.13
C GLU A 420 14.51 27.43 -13.27
N ASP A 421 15.54 27.88 -12.56
CA ASP A 421 16.90 27.31 -12.64
C ASP A 421 17.07 26.03 -11.80
N ALA A 422 16.05 25.64 -11.02
CA ALA A 422 16.12 24.48 -10.15
C ALA A 422 16.04 23.16 -10.95
N SER A 423 17.08 22.33 -10.88
CA SER A 423 17.06 21.02 -11.54
C SER A 423 16.12 20.05 -10.81
N GLY A 424 14.90 19.90 -11.32
CA GLY A 424 13.92 18.93 -10.83
C GLY A 424 12.63 18.95 -11.64
N ILE A 425 11.75 17.99 -11.38
CA ILE A 425 10.45 17.88 -12.04
C ILE A 425 9.36 18.35 -11.09
N VAL A 426 8.45 19.18 -11.58
CA VAL A 426 7.22 19.54 -10.87
C VAL A 426 6.10 18.66 -11.40
N GLN A 427 5.41 17.95 -10.51
CA GLN A 427 4.19 17.24 -10.90
C GLN A 427 2.98 18.12 -10.62
N PRO A 428 2.07 18.29 -11.61
CA PRO A 428 0.87 19.07 -11.40
C PRO A 428 -0.01 18.39 -10.36
N THR A 429 -0.62 19.20 -9.49
CA THR A 429 -1.58 18.72 -8.50
C THR A 429 -2.80 18.11 -9.19
N ALA A 430 -3.24 16.94 -8.72
CA ALA A 430 -4.43 16.29 -9.26
C ALA A 430 -5.69 17.17 -9.06
N SER A 431 -6.33 17.56 -10.16
CA SER A 431 -7.71 18.07 -10.15
C SER A 431 -8.70 16.92 -10.34
N ALA A 432 -9.72 16.83 -9.48
CA ALA A 432 -10.65 15.70 -9.38
C ALA A 432 -11.68 15.60 -10.52
N THR A 433 -11.28 15.64 -11.80
CA THR A 433 -12.22 15.46 -12.92
C THR A 433 -11.61 14.61 -14.04
N PRO A 434 -12.25 13.48 -14.45
CA PRO A 434 -11.78 12.67 -15.57
C PRO A 434 -12.07 13.37 -16.90
N ALA A 435 -11.07 13.57 -17.75
CA ALA A 435 -11.26 13.98 -19.14
C ALA A 435 -11.29 12.74 -20.04
N GLU A 436 -12.41 12.51 -20.74
CA GLU A 436 -12.52 11.52 -21.82
C GLU A 436 -11.58 11.90 -22.97
N GLY A 437 -10.65 11.00 -23.31
CA GLY A 437 -9.78 11.14 -24.47
C GLY A 437 -10.56 10.97 -25.76
N LYS A 438 -10.44 11.94 -26.67
CA LYS A 438 -10.86 11.80 -28.07
C LYS A 438 -9.63 11.86 -28.95
N GLU A 439 -9.29 10.73 -29.56
CA GLU A 439 -8.20 10.61 -30.53
C GLU A 439 -8.45 11.52 -31.73
N THR A 440 -7.43 12.29 -32.13
CA THR A 440 -7.39 12.91 -33.45
C THR A 440 -6.08 12.52 -34.13
N ILE A 441 -6.22 11.80 -35.24
CA ILE A 441 -5.15 11.33 -36.12
C ILE A 441 -4.43 12.54 -36.74
N SER A 442 -3.10 12.52 -36.70
CA SER A 442 -2.25 13.44 -37.50
C SER A 442 -1.22 12.63 -38.28
N THR A 443 -1.15 12.92 -39.57
CA THR A 443 -0.28 12.32 -40.60
C THR A 443 1.18 12.73 -40.48
N ASP A 444 2.06 11.82 -40.95
CA ASP A 444 3.51 11.96 -41.13
C ASP A 444 3.95 13.25 -41.82
N ASP A 445 5.09 13.81 -41.37
CA ASP A 445 6.25 14.03 -42.22
C ASP A 445 7.54 14.26 -41.41
N SER A 446 8.65 13.90 -42.03
CA SER A 446 9.95 13.50 -41.46
C SER A 446 11.01 14.59 -41.24
N GLU A 447 12.01 14.20 -40.42
CA GLU A 447 13.45 14.59 -40.37
C GLU A 447 14.03 15.54 -39.29
N ALA A 448 14.83 14.91 -38.41
CA ALA A 448 16.19 15.22 -37.91
C ALA A 448 16.49 16.35 -36.90
N ALA A 449 16.85 15.87 -35.69
CA ALA A 449 17.99 16.25 -34.82
C ALA A 449 17.81 17.23 -33.64
N SER A 450 18.32 16.74 -32.49
CA SER A 450 18.76 17.40 -31.24
C SER A 450 17.78 17.55 -30.06
N SER A 451 18.12 16.82 -28.99
CA SER A 451 17.94 17.08 -27.54
C SER A 451 16.51 17.24 -26.96
N PRO A 452 16.13 16.49 -25.90
CA PRO A 452 14.80 16.61 -25.31
C PRO A 452 14.76 17.79 -24.32
N SER A 453 13.97 18.81 -24.64
CA SER A 453 13.53 19.83 -23.68
C SER A 453 12.03 19.67 -23.48
N GLY A 454 11.60 19.89 -22.23
CA GLY A 454 10.23 19.74 -21.78
C GLY A 454 9.23 20.55 -22.61
N ALA A 455 8.09 19.93 -22.88
CA ALA A 455 6.91 20.59 -23.40
C ALA A 455 5.70 20.06 -22.63
N VAL A 456 5.43 20.71 -21.50
CA VAL A 456 4.10 20.80 -20.89
C VAL A 456 3.54 22.16 -21.29
N ILE A 457 2.21 22.23 -21.38
CA ILE A 457 1.32 23.41 -21.46
C ILE A 457 0.72 23.68 -22.85
N GLY A 458 -0.62 23.71 -22.88
CA GLY A 458 -1.35 24.72 -23.65
C GLY A 458 -2.72 24.29 -24.17
N GLY A 459 -3.81 24.81 -23.57
CA GLY A 459 -5.13 24.70 -24.19
C GLY A 459 -6.30 25.31 -23.39
N ALA A 460 -6.30 26.63 -23.20
CA ALA A 460 -7.51 27.37 -22.81
C ALA A 460 -8.32 27.76 -24.07
N VAL A 461 -9.66 27.80 -23.96
CA VAL A 461 -10.60 28.85 -24.44
C VAL A 461 -12.01 28.26 -24.67
N ALA A 462 -13.01 28.83 -23.98
CA ALA A 462 -14.37 29.16 -24.44
C ALA A 462 -15.45 28.91 -23.36
N GLY A 463 -15.56 29.84 -22.41
CA GLY A 463 -16.76 30.01 -21.59
C GLY A 463 -17.83 30.77 -22.37
N ALA A 464 -19.05 30.22 -22.41
CA ALA A 464 -20.30 30.98 -22.60
C ALA A 464 -21.61 30.17 -22.44
N VAL A 465 -21.61 28.83 -22.45
CA VAL A 465 -22.88 28.07 -22.59
C VAL A 465 -23.34 27.32 -21.33
N VAL A 466 -22.46 27.06 -20.36
CA VAL A 466 -22.79 26.22 -19.18
C VAL A 466 -23.66 26.96 -18.13
N GLY A 467 -23.57 28.29 -18.05
CA GLY A 467 -24.28 29.09 -17.04
C GLY A 467 -25.80 29.08 -17.13
N LEU A 468 -26.38 28.87 -18.32
CA LEU A 468 -27.84 28.87 -18.51
C LEU A 468 -28.49 27.52 -18.15
N GLY A 469 -27.76 26.41 -18.29
CA GLY A 469 -28.26 25.07 -17.94
C GLY A 469 -28.42 24.87 -16.44
N VAL A 470 -27.47 25.37 -15.64
CA VAL A 470 -27.47 25.21 -14.18
C VAL A 470 -28.58 26.04 -13.52
N MET A 471 -28.86 27.25 -14.02
CA MET A 471 -29.99 28.06 -13.52
C MET A 471 -31.36 27.42 -13.84
N GLY A 472 -31.53 26.82 -15.02
CA GLY A 472 -32.76 26.13 -15.39
C GLY A 472 -33.05 24.90 -14.51
N LEU A 473 -32.02 24.11 -14.20
CA LEU A 473 -32.14 22.91 -13.37
C LEU A 473 -32.48 23.25 -11.91
N GLY A 474 -31.92 24.34 -11.38
CA GLY A 474 -32.20 24.82 -10.02
C GLY A 474 -33.67 25.21 -9.80
N ILE A 475 -34.26 25.93 -10.78
CA ILE A 475 -35.68 26.35 -10.71
C ILE A 475 -36.61 25.13 -10.78
N PHE A 476 -36.30 24.15 -11.63
CA PHE A 476 -37.11 22.94 -11.79
C PHE A 476 -37.15 22.09 -10.50
N LEU A 477 -36.02 21.91 -9.83
CA LEU A 477 -35.95 21.10 -8.60
C LEU A 477 -36.69 21.75 -7.42
N LEU A 478 -36.68 23.08 -7.32
CA LEU A 478 -37.42 23.81 -6.29
C LEU A 478 -38.95 23.70 -6.47
N LEU A 479 -39.43 23.68 -7.72
CA LEU A 479 -40.86 23.50 -8.01
C LEU A 479 -41.32 22.06 -7.73
N ARG A 480 -40.46 21.05 -7.93
CA ARG A 480 -40.77 19.64 -7.65
C ARG A 480 -40.88 19.35 -6.14
N ARG A 481 -40.01 19.94 -5.31
CA ARG A 481 -40.03 19.75 -3.84
C ARG A 481 -41.31 20.25 -3.18
N ARG A 482 -41.95 21.30 -3.70
CA ARG A 482 -43.19 21.85 -3.11
C ARG A 482 -44.43 20.97 -3.26
N ARG A 483 -44.42 19.98 -4.17
CA ARG A 483 -45.58 19.11 -4.40
C ARG A 483 -45.63 17.87 -3.49
N ILE A 484 -44.49 17.45 -2.94
CA ILE A 484 -44.39 16.18 -2.19
C ILE A 484 -44.79 16.35 -0.71
N VAL A 485 -44.74 17.56 -0.17
CA VAL A 485 -44.99 17.83 1.27
C VAL A 485 -46.49 17.84 1.64
N LYS A 486 -47.42 17.77 0.67
CA LYS A 486 -48.87 17.89 0.94
C LYS A 486 -49.62 16.57 1.20
N SER A 487 -48.96 15.41 1.17
CA SER A 487 -49.69 14.11 1.16
C SER A 487 -49.29 13.10 2.25
N ALA A 488 -48.75 13.54 3.40
CA ALA A 488 -48.46 12.63 4.51
C ALA A 488 -49.02 13.16 5.85
N LYS A 489 -50.31 12.94 6.10
CA LYS A 489 -50.94 13.02 7.44
C LYS A 489 -52.26 12.21 7.40
N GLU A 490 -52.54 11.48 8.50
CA GLU A 490 -53.65 10.51 8.76
C GLU A 490 -53.30 9.05 8.39
N GLN A 491 -53.41 8.00 9.21
CA GLN A 491 -54.01 7.73 10.55
C GLN A 491 -53.56 6.31 11.07
N PRO A 492 -54.04 5.72 12.20
CA PRO A 492 -53.26 4.94 13.21
C PRO A 492 -53.58 3.41 13.28
N PRO A 493 -53.06 2.61 14.27
CA PRO A 493 -52.97 1.14 14.19
C PRO A 493 -54.05 0.34 14.96
N THR A 494 -54.21 -0.96 14.63
CA THR A 494 -55.09 -1.96 15.30
C THR A 494 -54.39 -3.33 15.21
N GLU A 495 -53.84 -3.86 16.31
CA GLU A 495 -54.37 -4.89 17.24
C GLU A 495 -54.03 -6.34 16.85
N ILE A 496 -53.45 -7.08 17.80
CA ILE A 496 -52.80 -8.40 17.66
C ILE A 496 -53.71 -9.50 18.23
N GLN A 497 -53.78 -10.65 17.55
CA GLN A 497 -54.31 -11.90 18.10
C GLN A 497 -53.25 -13.01 17.92
N VAL A 498 -52.90 -13.65 19.04
CA VAL A 498 -51.88 -14.71 19.19
C VAL A 498 -52.53 -16.08 19.01
N LYS A 499 -51.83 -17.02 18.35
CA LYS A 499 -52.11 -18.45 18.51
C LYS A 499 -50.81 -19.27 18.43
N ASP A 500 -50.54 -20.00 19.50
CA ASP A 500 -49.45 -20.96 19.68
C ASP A 500 -49.63 -22.23 18.82
N GLU A 501 -48.53 -22.82 18.35
CA GLU A 501 -48.30 -24.28 18.45
C GLU A 501 -46.84 -24.73 18.10
N LYS A 502 -46.16 -25.19 19.15
CA LYS A 502 -45.25 -26.36 19.30
C LYS A 502 -44.47 -26.94 18.10
N GLY A 503 -43.14 -26.77 18.16
CA GLY A 503 -42.12 -27.81 18.40
C GLY A 503 -41.83 -28.88 17.33
N PHE A 504 -40.63 -28.85 16.72
CA PHE A 504 -39.81 -30.03 16.44
C PHE A 504 -38.32 -29.70 16.20
N SER A 505 -37.48 -30.71 16.42
CA SER A 505 -36.02 -30.72 16.64
C SER A 505 -35.11 -30.32 15.46
N SER A 506 -33.95 -29.74 15.80
CA SER A 506 -32.85 -29.40 14.90
C SER A 506 -31.92 -30.59 14.62
N THR A 507 -31.65 -30.86 13.35
CA THR A 507 -30.44 -31.58 12.89
C THR A 507 -29.96 -30.90 11.63
N TRP A 508 -28.75 -30.34 11.66
CA TRP A 508 -28.19 -29.46 10.64
C TRP A 508 -27.13 -30.22 9.84
N SER A 509 -27.31 -30.32 8.52
CA SER A 509 -26.31 -30.79 7.55
C SER A 509 -26.31 -29.81 6.36
N PRO A 510 -25.14 -29.52 5.76
CA PRO A 510 -24.96 -28.39 4.85
C PRO A 510 -25.55 -28.66 3.45
N PRO A 511 -26.12 -27.65 2.76
CA PRO A 511 -26.70 -27.85 1.44
C PRO A 511 -25.66 -27.77 0.31
N GLN A 512 -25.81 -28.71 -0.63
CA GLN A 512 -25.19 -28.80 -1.94
C GLN A 512 -26.08 -28.07 -2.96
N GLU A 513 -25.50 -27.21 -3.81
CA GLU A 513 -26.23 -26.37 -4.76
C GLU A 513 -26.65 -27.07 -6.07
N MET A 514 -27.80 -26.66 -6.61
CA MET A 514 -28.19 -26.68 -8.04
C MET A 514 -29.31 -25.63 -8.30
N PRO A 515 -29.51 -25.17 -9.56
CA PRO A 515 -29.77 -23.75 -9.86
C PRO A 515 -31.22 -23.36 -10.24
N GLY A 516 -31.58 -22.11 -9.94
CA GLY A 516 -32.26 -21.21 -10.89
C GLY A 516 -33.75 -20.86 -10.71
N SER A 517 -34.06 -19.76 -10.00
CA SER A 517 -35.07 -18.75 -10.38
C SER A 517 -35.07 -17.53 -9.43
N LYS A 518 -34.99 -16.31 -9.97
CA LYS A 518 -34.91 -14.98 -9.30
C LYS A 518 -36.32 -14.41 -8.91
N PRO A 519 -36.46 -13.17 -8.36
CA PRO A 519 -36.14 -12.74 -7.00
C PRO A 519 -37.29 -11.92 -6.33
N MET A 520 -37.34 -11.82 -4.99
CA MET A 520 -38.02 -10.74 -4.26
C MET A 520 -37.25 -10.38 -2.97
N PRO A 521 -37.36 -9.13 -2.46
CA PRO A 521 -36.27 -8.43 -1.76
C PRO A 521 -36.21 -8.67 -0.24
N PRO A 522 -35.10 -8.27 0.43
CA PRO A 522 -34.82 -8.55 1.83
C PRO A 522 -35.18 -7.37 2.76
N GLU A 523 -35.65 -7.66 3.96
CA GLU A 523 -35.65 -6.69 5.08
C GLU A 523 -35.41 -7.45 6.40
N ILE A 524 -34.18 -7.43 6.89
CA ILE A 524 -33.71 -6.71 8.10
C ILE A 524 -34.55 -7.05 9.34
N GLN A 525 -34.03 -7.95 10.18
CA GLN A 525 -34.49 -8.13 11.55
C GLN A 525 -33.44 -7.55 12.51
N GLY A 526 -33.82 -6.46 13.15
CA GLY A 526 -33.06 -5.73 14.14
C GLY A 526 -33.09 -6.38 15.53
N GLN A 527 -32.03 -6.07 16.26
CA GLN A 527 -31.65 -6.44 17.61
C GLN A 527 -32.76 -6.44 18.66
N SER A 528 -32.82 -7.50 19.48
CA SER A 528 -33.42 -7.48 20.80
C SER A 528 -32.35 -7.16 21.84
N HIS A 529 -32.58 -6.10 22.60
CA HIS A 529 -31.79 -5.65 23.75
C HIS A 529 -31.66 -6.73 24.83
N PHE A 530 -30.42 -6.98 25.27
CA PHE A 530 -30.15 -7.58 26.58
C PHE A 530 -29.98 -6.45 27.59
N VAL A 531 -30.87 -6.40 28.56
CA VAL A 531 -30.73 -5.63 29.80
C VAL A 531 -29.93 -6.50 30.77
N TYR A 532 -28.77 -6.04 31.22
CA TYR A 532 -28.10 -6.58 32.39
C TYR A 532 -28.55 -5.78 33.61
N GLU A 533 -29.33 -6.42 34.48
CA GLU A 533 -29.59 -5.94 35.83
C GLU A 533 -28.33 -6.13 36.68
N LEU A 534 -27.95 -5.05 37.38
CA LEU A 534 -26.87 -4.97 38.36
C LEU A 534 -27.39 -5.50 39.71
N ASP A 535 -27.03 -6.73 40.06
CA ASP A 535 -27.12 -7.18 41.45
C ASP A 535 -25.88 -6.70 42.22
N GLY A 536 -26.07 -5.60 42.95
CA GLY A 536 -25.18 -5.18 44.01
C GLY A 536 -25.47 -6.01 45.26
N ASN A 537 -24.50 -6.80 45.69
CA ASN A 537 -24.46 -7.30 47.07
C ASN A 537 -23.17 -6.88 47.75
N VAL A 538 -23.35 -5.89 48.61
CA VAL A 538 -22.46 -5.47 49.68
C VAL A 538 -22.39 -6.61 50.71
N TYR A 539 -21.19 -7.12 51.00
CA TYR A 539 -20.94 -7.80 52.26
C TYR A 539 -19.51 -7.56 52.76
N ASN A 540 -19.42 -6.74 53.79
CA ASN A 540 -18.43 -6.74 54.87
C ASN A 540 -19.23 -6.30 56.10
N PRO A 541 -19.03 -6.79 57.35
CA PRO A 541 -17.72 -7.06 57.95
C PRO A 541 -17.62 -8.28 58.90
N ARG A 542 -16.39 -8.77 59.12
CA ARG A 542 -15.74 -8.88 60.44
C ARG A 542 -14.28 -9.30 60.31
#